data_AF-A0A398D3B2-F1
#
_entry.id   AF-A0A398D3B2-F1
#
_cell.length_a   1.000
_cell.length_b   1.000
_cell.length_c   1.000
_cell.angle_alpha   90.00
_cell.angle_beta   90.00
_cell.angle_gamma   90.00
#
_symmetry.space_group_name_H-M   'P 1'
#
loop_
_entity.id
_entity.type
_entity.pdbx_description
1 polymer ?
#
loop_
_entity_poly.entity_id
_entity_poly.type
_entity_poly.pdbx_seq_one_letter_code
_entity_poly.pdbx_strand_id
1 'polypeptide(L)'
;MGSPGAVTGEETGMVELTEEGRVFRPRVSGWTHASTWLLAVVLTIPSISLIIAAHDAWGEVWWAVLMIAVMAVAAIAVSVNTVGVVRTLRYILTTEAAEIRAGRNLRRIPYKDIVRVEVVNLAFNLISSYRLPGLALYDVLYSDEGIVTMFSTHALRDVVLIETADHHKYGISPDDEAEFVTDLRSRLQL
;
A
#
# COMPACT_ATOMS: atom_id res chain seq x y z
N MET A 1 46.30 6.92 -26.25
CA MET A 1 46.42 5.49 -25.87
C MET A 1 46.50 5.45 -24.35
N GLY A 2 45.53 5.01 -23.58
CA GLY A 2 44.19 4.50 -23.86
C GLY A 2 43.28 4.71 -22.65
N SER A 3 41.97 4.81 -22.92
CA SER A 3 40.93 4.21 -22.06
C SER A 3 41.05 2.67 -22.17
N PRO A 4 40.48 1.79 -21.31
CA PRO A 4 39.29 2.04 -20.48
C PRO A 4 39.26 1.35 -19.09
N GLY A 5 38.25 1.74 -18.30
CA GLY A 5 37.84 1.04 -17.09
C GLY A 5 36.46 1.54 -16.67
N ALA A 6 35.45 1.24 -17.49
CA ALA A 6 34.05 1.51 -17.18
C ALA A 6 33.62 0.67 -15.97
N VAL A 7 33.26 1.34 -14.87
CA VAL A 7 32.47 0.74 -13.80
C VAL A 7 31.04 1.14 -14.07
N THR A 8 30.26 0.17 -14.53
CA THR A 8 28.81 0.19 -14.64
C THR A 8 28.20 0.57 -13.30
N GLY A 9 27.68 1.80 -13.21
CA GLY A 9 26.82 2.21 -12.12
C GLY A 9 25.50 1.47 -12.24
N GLU A 10 25.30 0.48 -11.37
CA GLU A 10 23.97 0.02 -11.01
C GLU A 10 23.19 1.22 -10.46
N GLU A 11 22.02 1.48 -11.04
CA GLU A 11 21.02 2.40 -10.50
C GLU A 11 20.48 1.81 -9.19
N THR A 12 21.24 1.97 -8.11
CA THR A 12 20.75 1.77 -6.75
C THR A 12 19.68 2.82 -6.50
N GLY A 13 18.49 2.36 -6.12
CA GLY A 13 17.35 3.22 -5.78
C GLY A 13 17.81 4.35 -4.87
N MET A 14 17.65 5.59 -5.35
CA MET A 14 18.10 6.77 -4.60
C MET A 14 17.29 6.91 -3.32
N VAL A 15 17.83 6.39 -2.21
CA VAL A 15 17.45 6.75 -0.85
C VAL A 15 17.75 8.23 -0.69
N GLU A 16 16.70 9.05 -0.78
CA GLU A 16 16.80 10.50 -0.69
C GLU A 16 17.04 10.85 0.80
N LEU A 17 18.25 11.30 1.11
CA LEU A 17 18.59 11.83 2.43
C LEU A 17 17.97 13.23 2.54
N THR A 18 16.83 13.36 3.22
CA THR A 18 16.30 14.67 3.61
C THR A 18 16.87 15.04 4.97
N GLU A 19 16.92 16.33 5.32
CA GLU A 19 17.44 16.80 6.62
C GLU A 19 16.70 16.21 7.85
N GLU A 20 15.57 15.52 7.64
CA GLU A 20 14.73 14.91 8.67
C GLU A 20 14.97 13.39 8.84
N GLY A 21 15.65 12.70 7.90
CA GLY A 21 15.87 11.25 7.98
C GLY A 21 16.11 10.55 6.63
N ARG A 22 16.30 9.22 6.65
CA ARG A 22 16.39 8.42 5.41
C ARG A 22 14.98 8.12 4.88
N VAL A 23 14.73 8.40 3.60
CA VAL A 23 13.43 8.18 2.97
C VAL A 23 13.45 6.95 2.07
N PHE A 24 12.56 6.00 2.34
CA PHE A 24 12.32 4.80 1.55
C PHE A 24 10.98 4.88 0.83
N ARG A 25 10.95 4.41 -0.41
CA ARG A 25 9.74 4.37 -1.23
C ARG A 25 9.05 3.01 -1.11
N PRO A 26 7.72 2.96 -1.27
CA PRO A 26 7.00 1.70 -1.40
C PRO A 26 7.45 0.93 -2.64
N ARG A 27 7.50 -0.38 -2.51
CA ARG A 27 7.63 -1.28 -3.65
C ARG A 27 6.35 -1.26 -4.49
N VAL A 28 6.33 -0.54 -5.60
CA VAL A 28 5.13 -0.48 -6.45
C VAL A 28 5.10 -1.65 -7.44
N SER A 29 4.10 -2.52 -7.31
CA SER A 29 3.87 -3.57 -8.29
C SER A 29 2.97 -3.08 -9.42
N GLY A 30 3.31 -3.41 -10.68
CA GLY A 30 2.42 -3.18 -11.83
C GLY A 30 1.04 -3.83 -11.65
N TRP A 31 0.95 -4.88 -10.81
CA TRP A 31 -0.29 -5.54 -10.45
C TRP A 31 -1.27 -4.64 -9.68
N THR A 32 -0.77 -3.73 -8.85
CA THR A 32 -1.61 -2.80 -8.07
C THR A 32 -2.42 -1.88 -8.99
N HIS A 33 -1.80 -1.41 -10.08
CA HIS A 33 -2.47 -0.64 -11.11
C HIS A 33 -3.45 -1.49 -11.92
N ALA A 34 -3.03 -2.69 -12.35
CA ALA A 34 -3.89 -3.59 -13.11
C ALA A 34 -5.16 -3.99 -12.34
N SER A 35 -5.02 -4.32 -11.05
CA SER A 35 -6.12 -4.66 -10.14
C SER A 35 -7.10 -3.49 -9.98
N THR A 36 -6.59 -2.28 -9.77
CA THR A 36 -7.42 -1.08 -9.63
C THR A 36 -8.22 -0.78 -10.90
N TRP A 37 -7.58 -0.87 -12.07
CA TRP A 37 -8.27 -0.67 -13.36
C TRP A 37 -9.26 -1.80 -13.67
N LEU A 38 -8.93 -3.04 -13.35
CA LEU A 38 -9.84 -4.18 -13.53
C LEU A 38 -11.12 -4.01 -12.72
N LEU A 39 -11.01 -3.55 -11.47
CA LEU A 39 -12.16 -3.33 -10.58
C LEU A 39 -13.05 -2.20 -11.11
N ALA A 40 -12.45 -1.10 -11.58
CA ALA A 40 -13.17 -0.03 -12.25
C ALA A 40 -13.90 -0.54 -13.51
N VAL A 41 -13.24 -1.34 -14.34
CA VAL A 41 -13.79 -1.89 -15.59
C VAL A 41 -14.94 -2.86 -15.31
N VAL A 42 -14.76 -3.81 -14.39
CA VAL A 42 -15.77 -4.81 -14.01
C VAL A 42 -17.02 -4.16 -13.44
N LEU A 43 -16.91 -3.04 -12.73
CA LEU A 43 -18.07 -2.34 -12.18
C LEU A 43 -18.71 -1.36 -13.16
N THR A 44 -17.98 -0.84 -14.15
CA THR A 44 -18.51 0.18 -15.08
C THR A 44 -19.08 -0.42 -16.38
N ILE A 45 -18.48 -1.47 -16.94
CA ILE A 45 -18.95 -2.07 -18.20
C ILE A 45 -20.36 -2.66 -18.10
N PRO A 46 -20.66 -3.60 -17.18
CA PRO A 46 -22.01 -4.20 -17.10
C PRO A 46 -23.07 -3.16 -16.71
N SER A 47 -22.66 -2.16 -15.93
CA SER A 47 -23.45 -0.99 -15.57
C SER A 47 -23.90 -0.19 -16.80
N ILE A 48 -22.98 0.13 -17.71
CA ILE A 48 -23.28 0.85 -18.96
C ILE A 48 -24.13 -0.03 -19.88
N SER A 49 -23.81 -1.32 -20.02
CA SER A 49 -24.60 -2.26 -20.83
C SER A 49 -26.05 -2.37 -20.36
N LEU A 50 -26.29 -2.37 -19.05
CA LEU A 50 -27.64 -2.43 -18.49
C LEU A 50 -28.41 -1.12 -18.73
N ILE A 51 -27.75 0.03 -18.63
CA ILE A 51 -28.36 1.34 -18.93
C ILE A 51 -28.83 1.41 -20.38
N ILE A 52 -28.00 0.93 -21.33
CA ILE A 52 -28.35 0.89 -22.75
C ILE A 52 -29.52 -0.09 -22.99
N ALA A 53 -29.47 -1.28 -22.40
CA ALA A 53 -30.52 -2.29 -22.56
C ALA A 53 -31.87 -1.86 -21.96
N ALA A 54 -31.85 -1.08 -20.88
CA ALA A 54 -33.05 -0.60 -20.18
C ALA A 54 -33.58 0.75 -20.71
N HIS A 55 -33.01 1.29 -21.79
CA HIS A 55 -33.35 2.63 -22.27
C HIS A 55 -34.83 2.81 -22.67
N ASP A 56 -35.48 1.75 -23.15
CA ASP A 56 -36.90 1.76 -23.52
C ASP A 56 -37.85 1.61 -22.32
N ALA A 57 -37.33 1.22 -21.14
CA ALA A 57 -38.10 0.95 -19.92
C ALA A 57 -37.95 2.06 -18.86
N TRP A 58 -37.62 3.29 -19.27
CA TRP A 58 -37.25 4.42 -18.41
C TRP A 58 -38.25 4.78 -17.29
N GLY A 59 -39.52 4.38 -17.40
CA GLY A 59 -40.52 4.61 -16.35
C GLY A 59 -40.29 3.80 -15.06
N GLU A 60 -39.74 2.60 -15.16
CA GLU A 60 -39.61 1.65 -14.03
C GLU A 60 -38.16 1.41 -13.58
N VAL A 61 -37.16 1.69 -14.42
CA VAL A 61 -35.77 1.23 -14.21
C VAL A 61 -34.81 2.35 -13.79
N TRP A 62 -35.26 3.60 -13.73
CA TRP A 62 -34.41 4.77 -13.46
C TRP A 62 -33.72 4.72 -12.08
N TRP A 63 -34.35 4.12 -11.07
CA TRP A 63 -33.73 3.90 -9.75
C TRP A 63 -32.54 2.95 -9.82
N ALA A 64 -32.63 1.89 -10.63
CA ALA A 64 -31.52 0.97 -10.84
C ALA A 64 -30.36 1.67 -11.55
N VAL A 65 -30.65 2.50 -12.56
CA VAL A 65 -29.66 3.34 -13.25
C VAL A 65 -28.98 4.31 -12.27
N LEU A 66 -29.74 4.96 -11.39
CA LEU A 66 -29.21 5.84 -10.36
C LEU A 66 -28.27 5.10 -9.39
N MET A 67 -28.69 3.95 -8.85
CA MET A 67 -27.87 3.15 -7.93
C MET A 67 -26.58 2.67 -8.58
N ILE A 68 -26.66 2.23 -9.83
CA ILE A 68 -25.51 1.84 -10.63
C ILE A 68 -24.54 3.00 -10.85
N ALA A 69 -25.06 4.19 -11.21
CA ALA A 69 -24.24 5.37 -11.37
C ALA A 69 -23.54 5.76 -10.07
N VAL A 70 -24.25 5.70 -8.94
CA VAL A 70 -23.67 5.95 -7.60
C VAL A 70 -22.57 4.93 -7.27
N MET A 71 -22.79 3.64 -7.53
CA MET A 71 -21.77 2.60 -7.32
C MET A 71 -20.55 2.78 -8.22
N ALA A 72 -20.74 3.16 -9.49
CA ALA A 72 -19.65 3.43 -10.42
C ALA A 72 -18.81 4.63 -9.96
N VAL A 73 -19.46 5.72 -9.56
CA VAL A 73 -18.76 6.89 -8.99
C VAL A 73 -18.01 6.53 -7.72
N ALA A 74 -18.62 5.74 -6.82
CA ALA A 74 -17.95 5.25 -5.62
C ALA A 74 -16.71 4.39 -5.94
N ALA A 75 -16.82 3.48 -6.90
CA ALA A 75 -15.71 2.65 -7.34
C ALA A 75 -14.55 3.46 -7.93
N ILE A 76 -14.86 4.47 -8.76
CA ILE A 76 -13.88 5.40 -9.32
C ILE A 76 -13.21 6.21 -8.19
N ALA A 77 -14.00 6.73 -7.25
CA ALA A 77 -13.46 7.51 -6.13
C ALA A 77 -12.50 6.68 -5.27
N VAL A 78 -12.85 5.43 -4.94
CA VAL A 78 -11.98 4.49 -4.21
C VAL A 78 -10.70 4.20 -5.00
N SER A 79 -10.81 4.00 -6.32
CA SER A 79 -9.67 3.73 -7.20
C SER A 79 -8.70 4.91 -7.27
N VAL A 80 -9.22 6.14 -7.42
CA VAL A 80 -8.39 7.36 -7.45
C VAL A 80 -7.73 7.61 -6.09
N ASN A 81 -8.48 7.43 -5.00
CA ASN A 81 -7.94 7.55 -3.65
C ASN A 81 -6.78 6.58 -3.43
N THR A 82 -6.97 5.32 -3.80
CA THR A 82 -5.97 4.25 -3.75
C THR A 82 -4.67 4.64 -4.48
N VAL A 83 -4.77 5.08 -5.74
CA VAL A 83 -3.60 5.50 -6.52
C VAL A 83 -2.93 6.72 -5.89
N GLY A 84 -3.70 7.65 -5.36
CA GLY A 84 -3.19 8.82 -4.64
C GLY A 84 -2.39 8.45 -3.39
N VAL A 85 -2.92 7.54 -2.57
CA VAL A 85 -2.26 7.05 -1.35
C VAL A 85 -0.97 6.31 -1.69
N VAL A 86 -0.99 5.42 -2.68
CA VAL A 86 0.21 4.68 -3.11
C VAL A 86 1.31 5.62 -3.59
N ARG A 87 0.97 6.65 -4.38
CA ARG A 87 1.95 7.63 -4.89
C ARG A 87 2.56 8.51 -3.80
N THR A 88 1.83 8.70 -2.71
CA THR A 88 2.25 9.55 -1.59
C THR A 88 2.81 8.74 -0.43
N LEU A 89 2.82 7.41 -0.54
CA LEU A 89 3.37 6.53 0.47
C LEU A 89 4.88 6.74 0.54
N ARG A 90 5.37 7.07 1.74
CA ARG A 90 6.80 7.21 2.03
C ARG A 90 7.07 6.71 3.44
N TYR A 91 8.15 5.97 3.59
CA TYR A 91 8.65 5.55 4.89
C TYR A 91 9.87 6.39 5.23
N ILE A 92 9.84 7.11 6.34
CA ILE A 92 10.89 8.05 6.74
C ILE A 92 11.45 7.54 8.07
N LEU A 93 12.73 7.17 8.08
CA LEU A 93 13.44 6.81 9.30
C LEU A 93 14.15 8.04 9.85
N THR A 94 13.52 8.68 10.85
CA THR A 94 14.08 9.83 11.58
C THR A 94 15.02 9.36 12.70
N THR A 95 15.62 10.29 13.43
CA THR A 95 16.53 9.97 14.54
C THR A 95 15.82 9.32 15.74
N GLU A 96 14.53 9.61 15.94
CA GLU A 96 13.79 9.18 17.14
C GLU A 96 12.58 8.27 16.83
N ALA A 97 12.10 8.24 15.59
CA ALA A 97 10.90 7.53 15.21
C ALA A 97 10.91 7.05 13.74
N ALA A 98 10.20 5.96 13.48
CA ALA A 98 9.79 5.58 12.13
C ALA A 98 8.50 6.32 11.79
N GLU A 99 8.54 7.16 10.76
CA GLU A 99 7.37 7.84 10.23
C GLU A 99 6.89 7.19 8.95
N ILE A 100 5.58 6.94 8.88
CA ILE A 100 4.89 6.40 7.72
C ILE A 100 3.95 7.48 7.23
N ARG A 101 4.23 8.02 6.05
CA ARG A 101 3.39 9.01 5.38
C ARG A 101 2.60 8.29 4.28
N ALA A 102 1.28 8.37 4.33
CA ALA A 102 0.36 7.74 3.38
C ALA A 102 -0.72 8.75 2.98
N GLY A 103 -0.39 9.61 2.01
CA GLY A 103 -1.26 10.72 1.61
C GLY A 103 -1.47 11.71 2.74
N ARG A 104 -2.72 11.87 3.18
CA ARG A 104 -3.09 12.74 4.31
C ARG A 104 -2.86 12.09 5.68
N ASN A 105 -2.63 10.78 5.72
CA ASN A 105 -2.37 10.07 6.96
C ASN A 105 -0.87 10.10 7.25
N LEU A 106 -0.51 10.62 8.43
CA LEU A 106 0.84 10.55 8.98
C LEU A 106 0.79 9.69 10.24
N ARG A 107 1.62 8.65 10.31
CA ARG A 107 1.80 7.83 11.50
C ARG A 107 3.25 7.92 11.94
N ARG A 108 3.47 8.35 13.18
CA ARG A 108 4.79 8.35 13.82
C ARG A 108 4.84 7.23 14.85
N ILE A 109 5.82 6.33 14.71
CA ILE A 109 6.06 5.20 15.61
C ILE A 109 7.41 5.45 16.30
N PRO A 110 7.43 5.90 17.56
CA PRO A 110 8.66 6.10 18.31
C PRO A 110 9.45 4.80 18.46
N TYR A 111 10.78 4.85 18.33
CA TYR A 111 11.61 3.63 18.43
C TYR A 111 11.51 2.97 19.81
N LYS A 112 11.31 3.75 20.86
CA LYS A 112 11.07 3.26 22.24
C LYS A 112 9.86 2.33 22.36
N ASP A 113 8.89 2.47 21.45
CA ASP A 113 7.65 1.72 21.49
C ASP A 113 7.75 0.46 20.62
N ILE A 114 8.80 0.32 19.80
CA ILE A 114 8.99 -0.85 18.92
C ILE A 114 9.66 -1.97 19.72
N VAL A 115 8.99 -3.11 19.80
CA VAL A 115 9.48 -4.29 20.53
C VAL A 115 10.02 -5.36 19.59
N ARG A 116 9.46 -5.46 18.39
CA ARG A 116 9.82 -6.51 17.43
C ARG A 116 9.76 -5.99 16.00
N VAL A 117 10.76 -6.35 15.20
CA VAL A 117 10.84 -6.06 13.77
C VAL A 117 11.25 -7.31 13.03
N GLU A 118 10.32 -7.86 12.24
CA GLU A 118 10.54 -9.08 11.47
C GLU A 118 10.00 -8.96 10.06
N VAL A 119 10.68 -9.64 9.15
CA VAL A 119 10.20 -9.80 7.77
C VAL A 119 9.42 -11.10 7.73
N VAL A 120 8.13 -11.00 7.42
CA VAL A 120 7.22 -12.14 7.45
C VAL A 120 6.42 -12.24 6.17
N ASN A 121 6.04 -13.47 5.85
CA ASN A 121 5.02 -13.75 4.85
C ASN A 121 3.71 -13.97 5.57
N LEU A 122 2.77 -13.03 5.44
CA LEU A 122 1.49 -13.11 6.12
C LEU A 122 0.54 -14.11 5.46
N ALA A 123 -0.16 -14.88 6.28
CA ALA A 123 -1.14 -15.85 5.83
C ALA A 123 -2.42 -15.17 5.35
N PHE A 124 -2.86 -15.56 4.15
CA PHE A 124 -4.11 -15.09 3.58
C PHE A 124 -5.31 -15.45 4.48
N ASN A 125 -6.25 -14.50 4.62
CA ASN A 125 -7.50 -14.71 5.35
C ASN A 125 -8.67 -14.33 4.43
N LEU A 126 -9.56 -15.28 4.18
CA LEU A 126 -10.74 -15.13 3.30
C LEU A 126 -11.77 -14.12 3.85
N ILE A 127 -11.78 -13.88 5.16
CA ILE A 127 -12.70 -12.96 5.84
C ILE A 127 -12.18 -11.51 5.79
N SER A 128 -10.97 -11.31 5.27
CA SER A 128 -10.32 -10.00 5.19
C SER A 128 -10.93 -9.15 4.07
N SER A 129 -12.02 -8.44 4.37
CA SER A 129 -12.80 -7.67 3.39
C SER A 129 -12.13 -6.37 2.88
N TYR A 130 -11.08 -5.89 3.54
CA TYR A 130 -10.44 -4.60 3.21
C TYR A 130 -9.14 -4.72 2.39
N ARG A 131 -8.78 -5.93 1.93
CA ARG A 131 -7.62 -6.14 1.07
C ARG A 131 -8.00 -6.04 -0.40
N LEU A 132 -7.29 -5.19 -1.14
CA LEU A 132 -7.32 -5.21 -2.59
C LEU A 132 -6.14 -6.06 -3.11
N PRO A 133 -6.28 -6.76 -4.24
CA PRO A 133 -5.15 -7.49 -4.83
C PRO A 133 -4.00 -6.53 -5.12
N GLY A 134 -2.85 -6.73 -4.46
CA GLY A 134 -1.68 -5.84 -4.60
C GLY A 134 -1.76 -4.54 -3.80
N LEU A 135 -2.62 -4.45 -2.77
CA LEU A 135 -2.64 -3.33 -1.84
C LEU A 135 -3.25 -3.71 -0.48
N ALA A 136 -2.54 -3.39 0.59
CA ALA A 136 -3.03 -3.51 1.95
C ALA A 136 -2.84 -2.18 2.67
N LEU A 137 -3.96 -1.50 2.90
CA LEU A 137 -4.02 -0.23 3.63
C LEU A 137 -4.95 -0.38 4.83
N TYR A 138 -4.63 0.32 5.91
CA TYR A 138 -5.42 0.32 7.16
C TYR A 138 -5.44 -1.05 7.84
N ASP A 139 -6.44 -1.28 8.68
CA ASP A 139 -6.51 -2.47 9.53
C ASP A 139 -6.99 -3.67 8.72
N VAL A 140 -6.08 -4.63 8.56
CA VAL A 140 -6.28 -5.84 7.78
C VAL A 140 -6.16 -7.06 8.69
N LEU A 141 -7.17 -7.92 8.65
CA LEU A 141 -7.14 -9.19 9.38
C LEU A 141 -6.34 -10.25 8.62
N TYR A 142 -5.35 -10.85 9.28
CA TYR A 142 -4.54 -11.98 8.85
C TYR A 142 -4.79 -13.19 9.75
N SER A 143 -4.59 -14.40 9.22
CA SER A 143 -4.92 -15.65 9.92
C SER A 143 -3.89 -16.02 10.98
N ASP A 144 -2.65 -15.61 10.79
CA ASP A 144 -1.48 -15.86 11.61
C ASP A 144 -1.23 -14.73 12.62
N GLU A 145 -1.31 -13.47 12.17
CA GLU A 145 -0.91 -12.31 12.97
C GLU A 145 -2.07 -11.52 13.58
N GLY A 146 -3.32 -11.81 13.21
CA GLY A 146 -4.49 -11.07 13.66
C GLY A 146 -4.68 -9.75 12.90
N ILE A 147 -5.08 -8.67 13.59
CA ILE A 147 -5.27 -7.36 12.97
C ILE A 147 -3.92 -6.66 12.85
N VAL A 148 -3.56 -6.29 11.62
CA VAL A 148 -2.33 -5.55 11.31
C VAL A 148 -2.71 -4.28 10.56
N THR A 149 -2.25 -3.12 11.04
CA THR A 149 -2.39 -1.85 10.33
C THR A 149 -1.36 -1.80 9.21
N MET A 150 -1.81 -2.09 8.00
CA MET A 150 -0.98 -2.16 6.82
C MET A 150 -0.82 -0.77 6.17
N PHE A 151 0.40 -0.46 5.77
CA PHE A 151 0.75 0.64 4.88
C PHE A 151 1.64 0.07 3.79
N SER A 152 1.07 -0.80 2.96
CA SER A 152 1.83 -1.67 2.08
C SER A 152 1.17 -1.85 0.72
N THR A 153 1.99 -1.85 -0.32
CA THR A 153 1.60 -2.24 -1.69
C THR A 153 1.76 -3.75 -1.90
N HIS A 154 2.31 -4.48 -0.93
CA HIS A 154 2.39 -5.94 -0.91
C HIS A 154 1.63 -6.50 0.30
N ALA A 155 0.63 -7.35 0.04
CA ALA A 155 -0.33 -7.76 1.07
C ALA A 155 -0.02 -9.12 1.72
N LEU A 156 1.02 -9.83 1.30
CA LEU A 156 1.24 -11.23 1.70
C LEU A 156 2.70 -11.63 1.84
N ARG A 157 3.60 -11.05 1.03
CA ARG A 157 5.01 -11.46 0.99
C ARG A 157 5.92 -10.28 1.25
N ASP A 158 7.08 -10.58 1.84
CA ASP A 158 8.16 -9.61 2.04
C ASP A 158 7.67 -8.37 2.81
N VAL A 159 6.84 -8.61 3.83
CA VAL A 159 6.26 -7.55 4.65
C VAL A 159 7.10 -7.40 5.91
N VAL A 160 7.61 -6.19 6.13
CA VAL A 160 8.24 -5.82 7.39
C VAL A 160 7.13 -5.54 8.39
N LEU A 161 7.03 -6.41 9.39
CA LEU A 161 6.11 -6.31 10.51
C LEU A 161 6.82 -5.64 11.68
N ILE A 162 6.25 -4.53 12.15
CA ILE A 162 6.69 -3.78 13.32
C ILE A 162 5.64 -3.97 14.40
N GLU A 163 6.01 -4.59 15.52
CA GLU A 163 5.15 -4.73 16.70
C GLU A 163 5.55 -3.68 17.74
N THR A 164 4.56 -2.98 18.28
CA THR A 164 4.77 -2.03 19.38
C THR A 164 4.47 -2.65 20.75
N ALA A 165 4.93 -1.97 21.82
CA ALA A 165 4.72 -2.39 23.20
C ALA A 165 3.24 -2.55 23.58
N ASP A 166 2.35 -1.81 22.90
CA ASP A 166 0.90 -1.92 23.05
C ASP A 166 0.29 -3.06 22.21
N HIS A 167 1.11 -4.01 21.73
CA HIS A 167 0.74 -5.11 20.84
C HIS A 167 0.10 -4.68 19.50
N HIS A 168 0.28 -3.42 19.10
CA HIS A 168 -0.17 -2.96 17.79
C HIS A 168 0.86 -3.36 16.73
N LYS A 169 0.36 -3.90 15.60
CA LYS A 169 1.19 -4.41 14.51
C LYS A 169 1.04 -3.52 13.29
N TYR A 170 2.17 -3.08 12.75
CA TYR A 170 2.25 -2.29 11.53
C TYR A 170 2.95 -3.08 10.44
N GLY A 171 2.35 -3.19 9.26
CA GLY A 171 2.97 -3.87 8.11
C GLY A 171 3.36 -2.89 7.01
N ILE A 172 4.61 -2.92 6.58
CA ILE A 172 5.15 -2.05 5.52
C ILE A 172 5.93 -2.86 4.48
N SER A 173 6.01 -2.34 3.24
CA SER A 173 6.75 -2.98 2.14
C SER A 173 7.66 -1.95 1.42
N PRO A 174 8.80 -1.60 2.02
CA PRO A 174 9.81 -0.77 1.36
C PRO A 174 10.39 -1.50 0.14
N ASP A 175 10.82 -0.73 -0.87
CA ASP A 175 11.48 -1.27 -2.08
C ASP A 175 12.81 -1.95 -1.72
N ASP A 176 13.64 -1.25 -0.93
CA ASP A 176 14.90 -1.75 -0.39
C ASP A 176 14.71 -2.34 1.02
N GLU A 177 14.02 -3.47 1.11
CA GLU A 177 13.68 -4.14 2.38
C GLU A 177 14.89 -4.42 3.26
N ALA A 178 15.94 -5.01 2.70
CA ALA A 178 17.15 -5.37 3.44
C ALA A 178 17.85 -4.13 4.02
N GLU A 179 17.92 -3.04 3.26
CA GLU A 179 18.51 -1.78 3.72
C GLU A 179 17.64 -1.15 4.80
N PHE A 180 16.32 -1.10 4.59
CA PHE A 180 15.37 -0.57 5.57
C PHE A 180 15.45 -1.29 6.92
N VAL A 181 15.45 -2.63 6.92
CA VAL A 181 15.51 -3.44 8.15
C VAL A 181 16.86 -3.27 8.84
N THR A 182 17.95 -3.20 8.07
CA THR A 182 19.29 -2.97 8.63
C THR A 182 19.39 -1.61 9.31
N ASP A 183 18.91 -0.55 8.64
CA ASP A 183 18.89 0.80 9.19
C ASP A 183 17.99 0.89 10.43
N LEU A 184 16.80 0.25 10.39
CA LEU A 184 15.87 0.24 11.51
C LEU A 184 16.45 -0.50 12.73
N ARG A 185 17.07 -1.67 12.54
CA ARG A 185 17.73 -2.43 13.61
C ARG A 185 18.90 -1.66 14.23
N SER A 186 19.71 -1.01 13.40
CA SER A 186 20.83 -0.18 13.88
C SER A 186 20.38 0.94 14.81
N ARG A 187 19.18 1.51 14.56
CA ARG A 187 18.58 2.57 15.40
C ARG A 187 17.91 2.04 16.65
N LEU A 188 17.39 0.81 16.59
CA LEU A 188 16.80 0.10 17.73
C LEU A 188 17.85 -0.53 18.65
N GLN A 189 19.13 -0.55 18.25
CA GLN A 189 20.21 -1.27 18.94
C GLN A 189 19.91 -2.78 19.08
N LEU A 190 19.17 -3.34 18.11
CA LEU A 190 18.84 -4.76 17.98
C LEU A 190 19.79 -5.49 17.02
#